data_AF-A0A074JA36-F1
#
_entry.id   AF-A0A074JA36-F1
#
_cell.length_a   1.000
_cell.length_b   1.000
_cell.length_c   1.000
_cell.angle_alpha   90.00
_cell.angle_beta   90.00
_cell.angle_gamma   90.00
#
_symmetry.space_group_name_H-M   'P 1'
#
loop_
_entity.id
_entity.type
_entity.pdbx_description
1 polymer ?
#
loop_
_entity_poly.entity_id
_entity_poly.type
_entity_poly.pdbx_seq_one_letter_code
_entity_poly.pdbx_strand_id
1 'polypeptide(L)'
;MRLPLRGLFSFLLRGNVWGNKISLGLEVCPMSALEIARNVLPLLLGTIGTVLSIYNFLDARRKSARNLQLSINSAVPAYHDGHVGDPLFQVTATNTGHRNVTVTNLGLELPGNRTLALMRSYPGFADTATPTTLSDGEIATRHFGYRDLAEAIRTTDLPAKVRIKPFAVDSAGKRHYGDPLEFDAGNW
;
A
#
# COMPACT_ATOMS: atom_id res chain seq x y z
N MET A 1 4.17 -7.59 4.05
CA MET A 1 4.97 -8.82 3.91
C MET A 1 5.81 -8.71 2.64
N ARG A 2 7.04 -8.19 2.75
CA ARG A 2 8.00 -8.09 1.63
C ARG A 2 8.87 -9.34 1.68
N LEU A 3 8.70 -10.24 0.71
CA LEU A 3 9.64 -11.35 0.54
C LEU A 3 10.98 -10.80 0.05
N PRO A 4 12.11 -11.19 0.67
CA PRO A 4 13.42 -10.79 0.18
C PRO A 4 13.73 -11.59 -1.09
N LEU A 5 13.62 -10.95 -2.25
CA LEU A 5 14.10 -11.43 -3.55
C LEU A 5 15.64 -11.31 -3.63
N ARG A 6 16.34 -11.87 -2.63
CA ARG A 6 17.80 -11.97 -2.56
C ARG A 6 18.16 -13.42 -2.26
N GLY A 7 18.33 -14.24 -3.28
CA GLY A 7 18.77 -15.62 -3.04
C GLY A 7 18.72 -16.61 -4.19
N LEU A 8 18.78 -16.19 -5.46
CA LEU A 8 18.75 -17.15 -6.57
C LEU A 8 19.80 -16.92 -7.67
N PHE A 9 20.96 -16.34 -7.33
CA PHE A 9 22.02 -16.08 -8.32
C PHE A 9 23.44 -16.44 -7.85
N SER A 10 23.59 -17.37 -6.89
CA SER A 10 24.90 -17.72 -6.31
C SER A 10 25.32 -19.18 -6.49
N PHE A 11 24.84 -19.87 -7.52
CA PHE A 11 25.21 -21.26 -7.77
C PHE A 11 25.32 -21.51 -9.27
N LEU A 12 26.46 -21.16 -9.86
CA LEU A 12 26.99 -21.75 -11.12
C LEU A 12 28.30 -21.09 -11.62
N LEU A 13 29.28 -20.80 -10.76
CA LEU A 13 30.63 -20.44 -11.24
C LEU A 13 31.73 -21.06 -10.34
N ARG A 14 31.84 -22.38 -10.36
CA ARG A 14 33.09 -23.10 -10.10
C ARG A 14 33.32 -24.08 -11.26
N GLY A 15 33.71 -23.53 -12.40
CA GLY A 15 34.25 -24.28 -13.52
C GLY A 15 35.75 -24.05 -13.58
N ASN A 16 36.50 -24.93 -12.92
CA ASN A 16 37.94 -25.07 -13.08
C ASN A 16 38.16 -25.76 -14.43
N VAL A 17 38.68 -25.07 -15.44
CA VAL A 17 39.00 -25.69 -16.74
C VAL A 17 40.41 -25.28 -17.15
N TRP A 18 41.25 -26.31 -17.19
CA TRP A 18 42.59 -26.33 -17.74
C TRP A 18 42.71 -25.64 -19.09
N GLY A 19 43.80 -24.89 -19.25
CA GLY A 19 44.21 -24.32 -20.53
C GLY A 19 44.56 -25.42 -21.52
N ASN A 20 43.70 -25.60 -22.52
CA ASN A 20 44.05 -26.27 -23.76
C ASN A 20 43.92 -25.24 -24.88
N LYS A 21 45.05 -24.84 -25.48
CA LYS A 21 45.09 -24.01 -26.69
C LYS A 21 44.63 -24.88 -27.86
N ILE A 22 43.32 -24.90 -28.11
CA ILE A 22 42.76 -25.46 -29.34
C ILE A 22 42.76 -24.34 -30.37
N SER A 23 43.73 -24.40 -31.29
CA SER A 23 43.73 -23.60 -32.51
C SER A 23 42.62 -24.13 -33.44
N LEU A 24 41.39 -23.66 -33.23
CA LEU A 24 40.29 -23.89 -34.15
C LEU A 24 40.52 -23.01 -35.38
N GLY A 25 40.93 -23.63 -36.48
CA GLY A 25 40.76 -23.05 -37.82
C GLY A 25 39.26 -22.89 -38.06
N LEU A 26 38.74 -21.72 -37.73
CA LEU A 26 37.37 -21.31 -38.03
C LEU A 26 37.29 -21.06 -39.55
N GLU A 27 37.09 -22.14 -40.30
CA GLU A 27 36.49 -22.05 -41.63
C GLU A 27 35.08 -21.49 -41.44
N VAL A 28 34.95 -20.18 -41.62
CA VAL A 28 33.66 -19.50 -41.69
C VAL A 28 33.04 -19.91 -43.03
N CYS A 29 32.36 -21.05 -43.08
CA CYS A 29 31.46 -21.36 -44.18
C CYS A 29 30.42 -20.23 -44.25
N PRO A 30 30.26 -19.55 -45.40
CA PRO A 30 29.27 -18.51 -45.54
C PRO A 30 27.88 -19.14 -45.38
N MET A 31 27.30 -19.02 -44.17
CA MET A 31 25.92 -19.40 -43.94
C MET A 31 25.05 -18.60 -44.89
N SER A 32 24.17 -19.31 -45.60
CA SER A 32 23.23 -18.66 -46.50
C SER A 32 22.35 -17.70 -45.69
N ALA A 33 22.11 -16.50 -46.23
CA ALA A 33 21.31 -15.47 -45.54
C ALA A 33 19.92 -16.00 -45.10
N LEU A 34 19.40 -17.00 -45.81
CA LEU A 34 18.14 -17.68 -45.52
C LEU A 34 18.16 -18.47 -44.20
N GLU A 35 19.26 -19.18 -43.91
CA GLU A 35 19.39 -19.96 -42.66
C GLU A 35 19.54 -19.05 -41.44
N ILE A 36 20.28 -17.95 -41.60
CA ILE A 36 20.40 -16.91 -40.58
C ILE A 36 19.02 -16.32 -40.30
N ALA A 37 18.27 -15.93 -41.33
CA ALA A 37 16.92 -15.39 -41.17
C ALA A 37 15.96 -16.37 -40.48
N ARG A 38 16.02 -17.67 -40.83
CA ARG A 38 15.18 -18.72 -40.25
C ARG A 38 15.42 -18.92 -38.76
N ASN A 39 16.65 -18.74 -38.28
CA ASN A 39 17.00 -18.91 -36.87
C ASN A 39 16.81 -17.62 -36.05
N VAL A 40 17.06 -16.46 -36.65
CA VAL A 40 16.97 -15.16 -35.97
C VAL A 40 15.51 -14.71 -35.82
N LEU A 41 14.65 -14.97 -36.81
CA LEU A 41 13.27 -14.50 -36.79
C LEU A 41 12.46 -15.05 -35.58
N PRO A 42 12.48 -16.36 -35.26
CA PRO A 42 11.79 -16.89 -34.08
C PRO A 42 12.37 -16.35 -32.77
N LEU A 43 13.68 -16.12 -32.70
CA LEU A 43 14.34 -15.57 -31.51
C LEU A 43 13.87 -14.13 -31.24
N LEU A 44 13.80 -13.31 -32.28
CA LEU A 44 13.28 -11.93 -32.18
C LEU A 44 11.80 -11.94 -31.77
N LEU A 45 10.98 -12.75 -32.43
CA LEU A 45 9.55 -12.89 -32.08
C LEU A 45 9.36 -13.39 -30.65
N GLY A 46 10.15 -14.36 -30.21
CA GLY A 46 10.13 -14.89 -28.85
C GLY A 46 10.54 -13.85 -27.80
N THR A 47 11.55 -13.03 -28.11
CA THR A 47 12.01 -11.95 -27.24
C THR A 47 10.93 -10.88 -27.07
N ILE A 48 10.31 -10.44 -28.17
CA ILE A 48 9.21 -9.47 -28.15
C ILE A 48 8.02 -10.01 -27.34
N GLY A 49 7.63 -11.27 -27.59
CA GLY A 49 6.54 -11.92 -26.85
C GLY A 49 6.83 -12.00 -25.35
N THR A 50 8.08 -12.31 -24.97
CA THR A 50 8.50 -12.37 -23.56
C THR A 50 8.40 -11.01 -22.88
N VAL A 51 8.86 -9.94 -23.54
CA VAL A 51 8.79 -8.57 -22.99
C VAL A 51 7.35 -8.12 -22.77
N LEU A 52 6.46 -8.36 -23.75
CA LEU A 52 5.02 -8.06 -23.62
C LEU A 52 4.38 -8.85 -22.48
N SER A 53 4.72 -10.14 -22.34
CA SER A 53 4.23 -10.97 -21.25
C SER A 53 4.67 -10.45 -19.88
N ILE A 54 5.93 -10.01 -19.74
CA ILE A 54 6.43 -9.42 -18.49
C ILE A 54 5.69 -8.12 -18.17
N TYR A 55 5.46 -7.27 -19.17
CA TYR A 55 4.73 -6.01 -18.98
C TYR A 55 3.30 -6.25 -18.49
N ASN A 56 2.56 -7.14 -19.15
CA ASN A 56 1.20 -7.50 -18.76
C ASN A 56 1.15 -8.11 -17.36
N PHE A 57 2.13 -8.95 -16.99
CA PHE A 57 2.22 -9.51 -15.65
C PHE A 57 2.45 -8.42 -14.59
N LEU A 58 3.34 -7.47 -14.86
CA LEU A 58 3.61 -6.35 -13.93
C LEU A 58 2.38 -5.45 -13.78
N ASP A 59 1.67 -5.13 -14.86
CA ASP A 59 0.45 -4.34 -14.84
C ASP A 59 -0.68 -5.07 -14.08
N ALA A 60 -0.94 -6.34 -14.41
CA ALA A 60 -1.92 -7.17 -13.71
C ALA A 60 -1.60 -7.26 -12.20
N ARG A 61 -0.31 -7.37 -11.84
CA ARG A 61 0.12 -7.41 -10.45
C ARG A 61 -0.08 -6.06 -9.74
N ARG A 62 0.13 -4.94 -10.42
CA ARG A 62 -0.16 -3.60 -9.88
C ARG A 62 -1.67 -3.41 -9.66
N LYS A 63 -2.50 -3.78 -10.64
CA LYS A 63 -3.97 -3.70 -10.56
C LYS A 63 -4.56 -4.62 -9.48
N SER A 64 -3.92 -5.75 -9.21
CA SER A 64 -4.35 -6.71 -8.20
C SER A 64 -3.94 -6.33 -6.76
N ALA A 65 -3.10 -5.30 -6.59
CA ALA A 65 -2.66 -4.86 -5.28
C ALA A 65 -3.80 -4.15 -4.54
N ARG A 66 -4.00 -4.53 -3.27
CA ARG A 66 -4.93 -3.84 -2.36
C ARG A 66 -4.25 -2.55 -1.90
N ASN A 67 -4.73 -1.42 -2.40
CA ASN A 67 -4.22 -0.10 -2.09
C ASN A 67 -5.33 0.71 -1.41
N LEU A 68 -5.12 1.02 -0.14
CA LEU A 68 -5.95 1.94 0.61
C LEU A 68 -5.13 3.22 0.84
N GLN A 69 -5.69 4.36 0.45
CA GLN A 69 -5.16 5.66 0.81
C GLN A 69 -5.91 6.15 2.03
N LEU A 70 -5.17 6.54 3.07
CA LEU A 70 -5.75 7.09 4.29
C LEU A 70 -5.42 8.57 4.40
N SER A 71 -6.42 9.36 4.82
CA SER A 71 -6.25 10.79 5.08
C SER A 71 -7.00 11.19 6.35
N ILE A 72 -6.44 12.17 7.05
CA ILE A 72 -7.07 12.82 8.22
C ILE A 72 -7.46 14.23 7.81
N ASN A 73 -8.74 14.54 7.94
CA ASN A 73 -9.27 15.88 7.75
C ASN A 73 -9.88 16.37 9.07
N SER A 74 -10.09 17.68 9.18
CA SER A 74 -10.86 18.27 10.28
C SER A 74 -12.28 18.56 9.78
N ALA A 75 -13.28 18.19 10.55
CA ALA A 75 -14.69 18.46 10.28
C ALA A 75 -15.30 19.17 11.48
N VAL A 76 -16.12 20.19 11.23
CA VAL A 76 -16.81 20.93 12.29
C VAL A 76 -18.32 20.83 12.02
N PRO A 77 -19.11 20.21 12.91
CA PRO A 77 -20.56 20.17 12.75
C PRO A 77 -21.15 21.58 12.83
N ALA A 78 -22.02 21.92 11.87
CA ALA A 78 -22.89 23.07 11.93
C ALA A 78 -24.32 22.58 12.11
N TYR A 79 -24.97 22.98 13.21
CA TYR A 79 -26.34 22.59 13.52
C TYR A 79 -27.34 23.63 12.99
N HIS A 80 -28.59 23.20 12.78
CA HIS A 80 -29.66 24.05 12.21
C HIS A 80 -30.06 25.23 13.11
N ASP A 81 -29.73 25.19 14.40
CA ASP A 81 -29.94 26.26 15.37
C ASP A 81 -28.85 27.36 15.29
N GLY A 82 -27.89 27.24 14.37
CA GLY A 82 -26.79 28.18 14.20
C GLY A 82 -25.62 27.94 15.16
N HIS A 83 -25.67 26.90 15.99
CA HIS A 83 -24.55 26.53 16.85
C HIS A 83 -23.52 25.70 16.08
N VAL A 84 -22.25 26.04 16.28
CA VAL A 84 -21.10 25.27 15.78
C VAL A 84 -20.70 24.29 16.89
N GLY A 85 -20.69 23.00 16.58
CA GLY A 85 -20.30 21.97 17.55
C GLY A 85 -18.80 21.83 17.69
N ASP A 86 -18.40 20.91 18.57
CA ASP A 86 -16.98 20.62 18.79
C ASP A 86 -16.33 20.07 17.50
N PRO A 87 -15.10 20.49 17.17
CA PRO A 87 -14.38 19.98 16.01
C PRO A 87 -14.06 18.49 16.19
N LEU A 88 -14.11 17.78 15.06
CA LEU A 88 -13.91 16.34 14.95
C LEU A 88 -12.80 16.06 13.93
N PHE A 89 -11.98 15.05 14.20
CA PHE A 89 -11.13 14.44 13.18
C PHE A 89 -11.97 13.51 12.33
N GLN A 90 -11.89 13.68 11.02
CA GLN A 90 -12.45 12.76 10.05
C GLN A 90 -11.32 11.92 9.47
N VAL A 91 -11.29 10.64 9.82
CA VAL A 91 -10.39 9.66 9.21
C VAL A 91 -11.12 9.04 8.02
N THR A 92 -10.48 9.09 6.86
CA THR A 92 -11.00 8.54 5.62
C THR A 92 -10.07 7.45 5.12
N ALA A 93 -10.66 6.36 4.61
CA ALA A 93 -9.95 5.31 3.89
C ALA A 93 -10.60 5.16 2.51
N THR A 94 -9.85 5.51 1.48
CA THR A 94 -10.29 5.43 0.08
C THR A 94 -9.61 4.24 -0.58
N ASN A 95 -10.40 3.38 -1.24
CA ASN A 95 -9.82 2.34 -2.09
C ASN A 95 -9.34 2.96 -3.40
N THR A 96 -8.02 2.98 -3.60
CA THR A 96 -7.39 3.49 -4.82
C THR A 96 -6.98 2.38 -5.78
N GLY A 97 -7.30 1.12 -5.44
CA GLY A 97 -7.08 -0.04 -6.30
C GLY A 97 -8.38 -0.53 -6.93
N HIS A 98 -8.25 -1.20 -8.08
CA HIS A 98 -9.38 -1.79 -8.81
C HIS A 98 -10.00 -3.02 -8.12
N ARG A 99 -9.31 -3.60 -7.14
CA ARG A 99 -9.81 -4.77 -6.40
C ARG A 99 -10.57 -4.29 -5.17
N ASN A 100 -11.76 -4.85 -4.94
CA ASN A 100 -12.52 -4.59 -3.73
C ASN A 100 -11.71 -4.96 -2.48
N VAL A 101 -11.72 -4.07 -1.50
CA VAL A 101 -11.01 -4.25 -0.22
C VAL A 101 -12.01 -4.20 0.92
N THR A 102 -12.10 -5.26 1.71
CA THR A 102 -12.89 -5.25 2.95
C THR A 102 -12.06 -4.67 4.08
N VAL A 103 -12.49 -3.51 4.60
CA VAL A 103 -11.90 -2.85 5.77
C VAL A 103 -12.59 -3.39 7.01
N THR A 104 -11.81 -4.04 7.88
CA THR A 104 -12.30 -4.66 9.12
C THR A 104 -12.19 -3.71 10.32
N ASN A 105 -11.23 -2.78 10.28
CA ASN A 105 -11.04 -1.78 11.31
C ASN A 105 -10.48 -0.50 10.70
N LEU A 106 -10.93 0.65 11.18
CA LEU A 106 -10.50 2.00 10.78
C LEU A 106 -10.34 2.83 12.05
N GLY A 107 -9.19 3.47 12.24
CA GLY A 107 -8.98 4.34 13.38
C GLY A 107 -7.65 5.07 13.42
N LEU A 108 -7.26 5.50 14.62
CA LEU A 108 -6.04 6.25 14.90
C LEU A 108 -5.08 5.43 15.76
N GLU A 109 -3.81 5.40 15.35
CA GLU A 109 -2.71 4.80 16.10
C GLU A 109 -1.89 5.91 16.77
N LEU A 110 -1.77 5.80 18.09
CA LEU A 110 -0.92 6.64 18.94
C LEU A 110 0.51 6.09 18.95
N PRO A 111 1.50 6.90 19.38
CA PRO A 111 2.86 6.43 19.61
C PRO A 111 2.91 5.18 20.51
N GLY A 112 3.80 4.24 20.17
CA GLY A 112 3.94 2.97 20.90
C GLY A 112 2.94 1.89 20.48
N ASN A 113 2.42 1.94 19.24
CA ASN A 113 1.47 0.96 18.66
C ASN A 113 0.15 0.84 19.43
N ARG A 114 -0.25 1.91 20.15
CA ARG A 114 -1.50 1.94 20.91
C ARG A 114 -2.62 2.38 19.97
N THR A 115 -3.67 1.59 19.86
CA THR A 115 -4.81 1.91 18.99
C THR A 115 -5.94 2.52 19.81
N LEU A 116 -6.50 3.63 19.34
CA LEU A 116 -7.69 4.20 19.94
C LEU A 116 -8.92 3.43 19.49
N ALA A 117 -9.56 2.74 20.42
CA ALA A 117 -10.89 2.19 20.23
C ALA A 117 -11.91 3.26 20.65
N LEU A 118 -12.70 3.78 19.72
CA LEU A 118 -13.75 4.76 20.06
C LEU A 118 -15.14 4.19 19.81
N MET A 119 -15.97 4.32 20.86
CA MET A 119 -17.30 3.71 21.00
C MET A 119 -18.45 4.70 20.79
N ARG A 120 -18.18 6.01 20.69
CA ARG A 120 -19.24 7.03 20.62
C ARG A 120 -19.44 7.51 19.19
N SER A 121 -20.64 7.30 18.66
CA SER A 121 -21.11 7.92 17.43
C SER A 121 -21.44 9.40 17.69
N TYR A 122 -21.05 10.29 16.78
CA TYR A 122 -21.38 11.72 16.88
C TYR A 122 -22.68 12.03 16.14
N PRO A 123 -23.64 12.76 16.75
CA PRO A 123 -24.86 13.17 16.08
C PRO A 123 -24.54 13.98 14.81
N GLY A 124 -25.24 13.70 13.70
CA GLY A 124 -25.05 14.41 12.44
C GLY A 124 -23.92 13.88 11.55
N PHE A 125 -23.08 12.97 12.04
CA PHE A 125 -22.07 12.29 11.22
C PHE A 125 -22.35 10.78 11.13
N ALA A 126 -22.45 10.28 9.91
CA ALA A 126 -22.56 8.85 9.66
C ALA A 126 -21.14 8.26 9.54
N ASP A 127 -20.74 7.49 10.55
CA ASP A 127 -19.56 6.63 10.44
C ASP A 127 -19.88 5.41 9.58
N THR A 128 -18.91 4.99 8.77
CA THR A 128 -19.04 3.76 8.01
C THR A 128 -18.88 2.57 8.95
N ALA A 129 -19.92 1.74 9.07
CA ALA A 129 -19.88 0.53 9.88
C ALA A 129 -18.81 -0.43 9.37
N THR A 130 -17.95 -0.93 10.25
CA THR A 130 -16.95 -1.95 9.94
C THR A 130 -17.37 -3.32 10.49
N PRO A 131 -17.19 -4.43 9.76
CA PRO A 131 -16.50 -4.53 8.48
C PRO A 131 -17.33 -3.98 7.29
N THR A 132 -16.67 -3.30 6.36
CA THR A 132 -17.27 -2.80 5.11
C THR A 132 -16.41 -3.18 3.90
N THR A 133 -17.02 -3.40 2.74
CA THR A 133 -16.28 -3.64 1.49
C THR A 133 -16.29 -2.38 0.65
N LEU A 134 -15.09 -1.90 0.31
CA LEU A 134 -14.87 -0.74 -0.54
C LEU A 134 -14.51 -1.20 -1.95
N SER A 135 -15.34 -0.83 -2.92
CA SER A 135 -15.09 -0.91 -4.36
C SER A 135 -14.11 0.19 -4.80
N ASP A 136 -13.69 0.18 -6.07
CA ASP A 136 -12.77 1.20 -6.62
C ASP A 136 -13.35 2.62 -6.43
N GLY A 137 -12.58 3.49 -5.77
CA GLY A 137 -12.98 4.87 -5.45
C GLY A 137 -13.93 5.03 -4.25
N GLU A 138 -14.43 3.93 -3.66
CA GLU A 138 -15.29 4.03 -2.48
C GLU A 138 -14.50 4.44 -1.23
N ILE A 139 -15.20 5.13 -0.33
CA ILE A 139 -14.61 5.76 0.85
C ILE A 139 -15.32 5.23 2.09
N ALA A 140 -14.55 4.73 3.06
CA ALA A 140 -14.99 4.57 4.43
C ALA A 140 -14.56 5.78 5.26
N THR A 141 -15.48 6.29 6.07
CA THR A 141 -15.25 7.44 6.94
C THR A 141 -15.47 7.07 8.40
N ARG A 142 -14.69 7.68 9.28
CA ARG A 142 -14.90 7.58 10.73
C ARG A 142 -14.49 8.87 11.44
N HIS A 143 -15.30 9.29 12.40
CA HIS A 143 -15.10 10.55 13.12
C HIS A 143 -14.58 10.31 14.54
N PHE A 144 -13.72 11.21 15.01
CA PHE A 144 -13.09 11.16 16.34
C PHE A 144 -13.13 12.56 16.97
N GLY A 145 -13.63 12.69 18.19
CA GLY A 145 -13.63 13.96 18.90
C GLY A 145 -12.21 14.41 19.28
N TYR A 146 -11.90 15.68 19.07
CA TYR A 146 -10.62 16.25 19.51
C TYR A 146 -10.45 16.15 21.04
N ARG A 147 -11.53 16.39 21.80
CA ARG A 147 -11.51 16.29 23.27
C ARG A 147 -11.31 14.86 23.75
N ASP A 148 -12.00 13.88 23.15
CA ASP A 148 -11.85 12.47 23.50
C ASP A 148 -10.42 11.97 23.21
N LEU A 149 -9.82 12.45 22.11
CA LEU A 149 -8.42 12.18 21.80
C LEU A 149 -7.47 12.80 22.84
N ALA A 150 -7.68 14.06 23.21
CA ALA A 150 -6.87 14.75 24.21
C ALA A 150 -6.96 14.07 25.59
N GLU A 151 -8.16 13.69 26.01
CA GLU A 151 -8.39 12.92 27.24
C GLU A 151 -7.70 11.56 27.21
N ALA A 152 -7.80 10.84 26.09
CA ALA A 152 -7.08 9.58 25.92
C ALA A 152 -5.56 9.78 26.04
N ILE A 153 -4.99 10.82 25.44
CA ILE A 153 -3.54 11.08 25.55
C ILE A 153 -3.14 11.43 26.98
N ARG A 154 -3.91 12.28 27.67
CA ARG A 154 -3.68 12.65 29.08
C ARG A 154 -3.73 11.46 30.02
N THR A 155 -4.61 10.49 29.75
CA THR A 155 -4.76 9.29 30.58
C THR A 155 -3.71 8.22 30.30
N THR A 156 -3.00 8.27 29.16
CA THR A 156 -2.06 7.19 28.76
C THR A 156 -0.58 7.49 29.03
N ASP A 157 -0.26 8.45 29.91
CA ASP A 157 1.11 8.88 30.24
C ASP A 157 1.96 9.20 28.98
N LEU A 158 1.30 9.74 27.95
CA LEU A 158 1.95 10.21 26.74
C LEU A 158 2.27 11.70 26.88
N PRO A 159 3.32 12.21 26.21
CA PRO A 159 3.58 13.64 26.18
C PRO A 159 2.38 14.38 25.58
N ALA A 160 2.15 15.64 25.98
CA ALA A 160 1.04 16.44 25.46
C ALA A 160 1.05 16.55 23.93
N LYS A 161 2.24 16.64 23.32
CA LYS A 161 2.44 16.63 21.87
C LYS A 161 2.74 15.21 21.39
N VAL A 162 1.87 14.66 20.56
CA VAL A 162 2.01 13.32 19.98
C VAL A 162 1.83 13.34 18.46
N ARG A 163 2.44 12.36 17.80
CA ARG A 163 2.27 12.13 16.37
C ARG A 163 1.31 10.97 16.15
N ILE A 164 0.09 11.27 15.70
CA ILE A 164 -0.97 10.29 15.46
C ILE A 164 -0.93 9.83 14.00
N LYS A 165 -1.30 8.57 13.75
CA LYS A 165 -1.34 8.00 12.40
C LYS A 165 -2.71 7.39 12.12
N PRO A 166 -3.37 7.70 11.00
CA PRO A 166 -4.55 6.96 10.61
C PRO A 166 -4.14 5.56 10.17
N PHE A 167 -4.93 4.56 10.54
CA PHE A 167 -4.72 3.19 10.10
C PHE A 167 -6.02 2.53 9.67
N ALA A 168 -5.92 1.63 8.70
CA ALA A 168 -6.97 0.69 8.32
C ALA A 168 -6.42 -0.73 8.30
N VAL A 169 -7.23 -1.69 8.76
CA VAL A 169 -6.93 -3.12 8.69
C VAL A 169 -7.82 -3.72 7.61
N ASP A 170 -7.21 -4.39 6.64
CA ASP A 170 -7.98 -5.14 5.63
C ASP A 170 -8.39 -6.54 6.13
N SER A 171 -9.23 -7.23 5.37
CA SER A 171 -9.67 -8.59 5.69
C SER A 171 -8.56 -9.65 5.63
N ALA A 172 -7.37 -9.35 5.09
CA ALA A 172 -6.20 -10.22 5.22
C ALA A 172 -5.30 -9.84 6.41
N GLY A 173 -5.74 -8.92 7.27
CA GLY A 173 -4.97 -8.46 8.43
C GLY A 173 -3.81 -7.53 8.09
N LYS A 174 -3.67 -7.07 6.83
CA LYS A 174 -2.65 -6.09 6.47
C LYS A 174 -3.08 -4.73 7.01
N ARG A 175 -2.19 -4.09 7.78
CA ARG A 175 -2.34 -2.70 8.19
C ARG A 175 -1.86 -1.75 7.09
N HIS A 176 -2.69 -0.77 6.78
CA HIS A 176 -2.38 0.35 5.91
C HIS A 176 -2.34 1.61 6.76
N TYR A 177 -1.39 2.50 6.45
CA TYR A 177 -1.13 3.71 7.21
C TYR A 177 -1.21 4.92 6.27
N GLY A 178 -1.80 6.00 6.76
CA GLY A 178 -1.74 7.30 6.08
C GLY A 178 -0.68 8.20 6.66
N ASP A 179 -0.73 9.47 6.24
CA ASP A 179 0.23 10.47 6.69
C ASP A 179 0.03 10.79 8.17
N PRO A 180 1.13 10.86 8.95
CA PRO A 180 1.05 11.20 10.36
C PRO A 180 0.72 12.68 10.57
N LEU A 181 -0.13 12.96 11.56
CA LEU A 181 -0.48 14.30 12.00
C LEU A 181 0.11 14.58 13.38
N GLU A 182 0.65 15.77 13.60
CA GLU A 182 1.05 16.23 14.94
C GLU A 182 -0.17 16.79 15.67
N PHE A 183 -0.38 16.33 16.90
CA PHE A 183 -1.49 16.72 17.75
C PHE A 183 -0.98 17.15 19.12
N ASP A 184 -1.50 18.26 19.63
CA ASP A 184 -1.15 18.82 20.93
C ASP A 184 -2.37 18.78 21.86
N ALA A 185 -2.39 17.81 22.77
CA ALA A 185 -3.42 17.64 23.78
C ALA A 185 -3.43 18.77 24.83
N GLY A 186 -2.42 19.65 24.87
CA GLY A 186 -2.43 20.83 25.75
C GLY A 186 -3.42 21.91 25.32
N ASN A 187 -3.80 21.93 24.04
CA ASN A 187 -4.67 22.98 23.47
C ASN A 187 -6.16 22.63 23.46
N TRP A 188 -6.57 21.49 24.03
CA TRP A 188 -7.92 20.91 23.94
C TRP A 188 -8.48 20.47 25.28
#